data_AF-A0A1N7F8I0-F1
#
_entry.id   AF-A0A1N7F8I0-F1
#
_cell.length_a   1.000
_cell.length_b   1.000
_cell.length_c   1.000
_cell.angle_alpha   90.00
_cell.angle_beta   90.00
_cell.angle_gamma   90.00
#
_symmetry.space_group_name_H-M   'P 1'
#
loop_
_entity.id
_entity.type
_entity.pdbx_description
1 polymer ?
#
loop_
_entity_poly.entity_id
_entity_poly.type
_entity_poly.pdbx_seq_one_letter_code
_entity_poly.pdbx_strand_id
1 'polypeptide(L)' 'MPELGKYAFAVLTSYGATLALLGVLGALSALRARRVRQQLDTLERRLRGNG' A
#
# COMPACT_ATOMS: atom_id res chain seq x y z
N MET A 1 -13.74 12.21 34.74
CA MET A 1 -13.02 13.07 33.77
C MET A 1 -13.80 13.10 32.45
N PRO A 2 -14.87 13.90 32.34
CA PRO A 2 -15.68 14.04 31.12
C PRO A 2 -14.91 14.60 29.90
N GLU A 3 -13.72 15.17 30.10
CA GLU A 3 -12.84 15.71 29.06
C GLU A 3 -12.29 14.67 28.06
N LEU A 4 -12.20 13.38 28.42
CA LEU A 4 -11.63 12.35 27.54
C LEU A 4 -12.54 12.00 26.34
N GLY A 5 -13.86 12.06 26.52
CA GLY A 5 -14.82 11.77 25.45
C GLY A 5 -14.69 12.70 24.25
N LYS A 6 -14.30 13.97 24.49
CA LYS A 6 -14.05 14.99 23.46
C LYS A 6 -12.88 14.61 22.54
N TYR A 7 -11.80 14.04 23.08
CA TYR A 7 -10.63 13.67 22.30
C TYR A 7 -10.74 12.28 21.68
N ALA A 8 -11.62 11.42 22.20
CA ALA A 8 -11.78 10.05 21.69
C ALA A 8 -12.04 10.02 20.18
N PHE A 9 -12.90 10.92 19.67
CA PHE A 9 -13.15 11.03 18.23
C PHE A 9 -11.93 11.53 17.46
N ALA A 10 -11.27 12.59 17.93
CA ALA A 10 -10.07 13.15 17.28
C ALA A 10 -8.92 12.14 17.23
N VAL A 11 -8.72 11.38 18.32
CA VAL A 11 -7.68 10.36 18.44
C VAL A 11 -7.99 9.18 17.51
N LEU A 12 -9.23 8.67 17.52
CA LEU A 12 -9.63 7.55 16.68
C LEU A 12 -9.56 7.90 15.19
N THR A 13 -10.00 9.10 14.80
CA THR A 13 -9.90 9.57 13.42
C THR A 13 -8.45 9.80 12.99
N SER A 14 -7.58 10.30 13.87
CA SER A 14 -6.15 10.47 13.57
C SER A 14 -5.45 9.14 13.30
N TYR A 15 -5.71 8.13 14.14
CA TYR A 15 -5.19 6.78 13.90
C TYR A 15 -5.80 6.14 12.65
N GLY A 16 -7.12 6.26 12.47
CA GLY A 16 -7.82 5.77 11.29
C GLY A 16 -7.28 6.37 9.98
N ALA A 17 -7.07 7.69 9.96
CA ALA A 17 -6.49 8.40 8.83
C ALA A 17 -5.05 7.95 8.55
N THR A 18 -4.23 7.77 9.60
CA THR A 18 -2.85 7.28 9.45
C THR A 18 -2.83 5.88 8.87
N LEU A 19 -3.64 4.97 9.41
CA LEU A 19 -3.75 3.59 8.91
C LEU A 19 -4.27 3.56 7.47
N ALA A 20 -5.24 4.40 7.13
CA ALA A 20 -5.75 4.51 5.76
C ALA A 20 -4.64 4.98 4.80
N LEU A 21 -3.88 6.01 5.17
CA LEU A 21 -2.75 6.50 4.39
C LEU A 21 -1.69 5.42 4.18
N LEU A 22 -1.29 4.71 5.24
CA LEU A 22 -0.35 3.61 5.15
C LEU A 22 -0.87 2.47 4.26
N GLY A 23 -2.15 2.12 4.40
CA GLY A 23 -2.81 1.13 3.56
C GLY A 23 -2.81 1.52 2.09
N VAL A 24 -3.15 2.78 1.78
CA VAL A 24 -3.11 3.32 0.41
C VAL A 24 -1.69 3.29 -0.15
N LEU A 25 -0.70 3.77 0.60
CA LEU A 25 0.70 3.75 0.16
C LEU A 25 1.19 2.32 -0.08
N GLY A 26 0.86 1.38 0.81
CA GLY A 26 1.18 -0.03 0.66
C GLY A 26 0.52 -0.64 -0.58
N ALA A 27 -0.76 -0.36 -0.80
CA ALA A 27 -1.50 -0.81 -1.98
C ALA A 27 -0.89 -0.26 -3.28
N LEU A 28 -0.57 1.04 -3.33
CA LEU A 28 0.10 1.66 -4.47
C LEU A 28 1.47 1.03 -4.74
N SER A 29 2.26 0.79 -3.69
CA SER A 29 3.55 0.08 -3.80
C SER A 29 3.38 -1.33 -4.34
N ALA A 30 2.39 -2.08 -3.85
CA ALA A 30 2.11 -3.44 -4.32
C ALA A 30 1.66 -3.44 -5.79
N LEU A 31 0.78 -2.53 -6.20
CA LEU A 31 0.35 -2.39 -7.58
C LEU A 31 1.53 -2.07 -8.51
N ARG A 32 2.42 -1.17 -8.09
CA ARG A 32 3.64 -0.84 -8.84
C ARG A 32 4.57 -2.05 -8.95
N ALA A 33 4.80 -2.76 -7.84
CA ALA A 33 5.66 -3.95 -7.82
C ALA A 33 5.13 -5.04 -8.77
N ARG A 34 3.81 -5.24 -8.82
CA ARG A 34 3.17 -6.20 -9.74
C ARG A 34 3.41 -5.83 -11.20
N ARG A 35 3.30 -4.54 -11.57
CA ARG A 35 3.59 -4.09 -12.94
C ARG A 35 5.03 -4.36 -13.34
N VAL A 36 5.99 -4.07 -12.47
CA VAL A 36 7.42 -4.31 -12.76
C VAL A 36 7.72 -5.80 -12.91
N ARG A 37 7.14 -6.64 -12.05
CA ARG A 37 7.27 -8.10 -12.17
C ARG A 37 6.75 -8.62 -13.52
N GLN A 38 5.61 -8.12 -14.00
CA GLN A 38 5.08 -8.51 -15.31
C GLN A 38 6.03 -8.14 -16.47
N GLN A 39 6.72 -7.01 -16.37
CA GLN A 39 7.72 -6.60 -17.36
C GLN A 39 8.93 -7.53 -17.35
N LEU A 40 9.41 -7.92 -16.15
CA LEU A 40 10.50 -8.88 -15.98
C LEU A 40 10.13 -10.26 -16.53
N ASP A 41 8.94 -10.79 -16.21
CA ASP A 41 8.47 -12.09 -16.72
C ASP A 41 8.41 -12.10 -18.27
N THR A 42 8.03 -10.97 -18.87
CA THR A 42 7.97 -10.84 -20.33
C THR A 42 9.37 -10.86 -20.95
N LEU A 43 10.35 -10.24 -20.30
CA LEU A 43 11.76 -10.25 -20.71
C LEU A 43 12.40 -11.63 -20.54
N GLU A 44 12.19 -12.28 -19.39
CA GLU A 44 12.72 -13.63 -19.12
C GLU A 44 12.22 -14.66 -20.14
N ARG A 45 10.94 -14.59 -20.53
CA ARG A 45 10.37 -15.47 -21.56
C ARG A 45 10.99 -15.25 -22.94
N ARG A 46 11.31 -14.01 -23.31
CA ARG A 46 12.01 -13.70 -24.57
C ARG A 46 13.44 -14.21 -24.55
N LEU A 47 14.13 -14.10 -23.42
CA LEU A 47 15.52 -14.58 -23.28
C LEU A 47 15.61 -16.11 -23.27
N ARG A 48 14.71 -16.81 -22.57
CA ARG A 48 14.67 -18.29 -22.56
C ARG A 48 14.22 -18.92 -23.88
N GLY A 49 13.48 -18.19 -24.72
CA GLY A 49 13.07 -18.68 -26.04
C GLY A 49 14.14 -18.60 -27.13
N ASN A 50 15.26 -17.94 -26.86
CA ASN A 50 16.36 -17.73 -27.83
C ASN A 50 17.60 -18.61 -27.55
N GLY A 51 17.45 -19.72 -26.82
CA GLY A 51 18.43 -20.79 -26.70
C GLY A 51 17.90 -22.07 -27.32
#